data_AF-A0A367LT13-F1
#
_entry.id   AF-A0A367LT13-F1
#
_cell.length_a   1.000
_cell.length_b   1.000
_cell.length_c   1.000
_cell.angle_alpha   90.00
_cell.angle_beta   90.00
_cell.angle_gamma   90.00
#
_symmetry.space_group_name_H-M   'P 1'
#
loop_
_entity.id
_entity.type
_entity.pdbx_description
1 polymer ?
#
loop_
_entity_poly.entity_id
_entity_poly.type
_entity_poly.pdbx_seq_one_letter_code
_entity_poly.pdbx_strand_id
1 'polypeptide(L)' 'AARLDKAEGNTLVVTDGVFSMDGNLADLPALAAVAQARGAWLMVDDAHGFGPLGASGGGIVEHFGLGQEQVPV' A
#
# COMPACT_ATOMS: atom_id res chain seq x y z
N ALA A 1 1.97 -3.77 -12.74
CA ALA A 1 0.85 -4.17 -13.63
C ALA A 1 1.03 -5.59 -14.20
N ALA A 2 2.09 -5.89 -14.95
CA ALA A 2 2.24 -7.18 -15.67
C ALA A 2 2.14 -8.47 -14.82
N ARG A 3 2.40 -8.40 -13.50
CA ARG A 3 2.19 -9.53 -12.58
C ARG A 3 0.71 -9.75 -12.23
N LEU A 4 -0.07 -8.68 -12.08
CA LEU A 4 -1.52 -8.78 -11.81
C LEU A 4 -2.28 -9.34 -13.00
N ASP A 5 -1.81 -9.11 -14.22
CA ASP A 5 -2.48 -9.62 -15.43
C ASP A 5 -2.46 -11.16 -15.54
N LYS A 6 -1.64 -11.83 -14.71
CA LYS A 6 -1.57 -13.29 -14.61
C LYS A 6 -2.31 -13.86 -13.39
N ALA A 7 -2.86 -13.00 -12.54
CA ALA A 7 -3.56 -13.42 -11.34
C ALA A 7 -5.00 -13.84 -11.70
N GLU A 8 -5.44 -14.97 -11.16
CA GLU A 8 -6.80 -15.48 -11.32
C GLU A 8 -7.47 -15.60 -9.95
N GLY A 9 -8.76 -15.24 -9.86
CA GLY A 9 -9.52 -15.28 -8.61
C GLY A 9 -9.20 -14.12 -7.65
N ASN A 10 -9.48 -14.33 -6.35
CA ASN A 10 -9.25 -13.31 -5.32
C ASN A 10 -7.75 -12.99 -5.22
N THR A 11 -7.41 -11.72 -5.46
CA THR A 11 -6.02 -11.28 -5.57
C THR A 11 -5.69 -10.27 -4.47
N LEU A 12 -4.54 -10.47 -3.81
CA LEU A 12 -3.99 -9.56 -2.80
C LEU A 12 -2.63 -9.05 -3.26
N VAL A 13 -2.48 -7.73 -3.31
CA VAL A 13 -1.19 -7.05 -3.47
C VAL A 13 -0.67 -6.72 -2.09
N VAL A 14 0.58 -7.07 -1.80
CA VAL A 14 1.22 -6.82 -0.50
C VAL A 14 2.50 -6.00 -0.73
N THR A 15 2.72 -4.98 0.11
CA THR A 15 3.95 -4.18 0.12
C THR A 15 4.31 -3.77 1.54
N ASP A 16 5.59 -3.59 1.80
CA ASP A 16 6.03 -2.76 2.92
C ASP A 16 5.69 -1.30 2.59
N GLY A 17 5.27 -0.52 3.58
CA GLY A 17 5.11 0.92 3.48
C GLY A 17 6.48 1.60 3.38
N VAL A 18 7.36 1.30 4.34
CA VAL A 18 8.74 1.77 4.38
C VAL A 18 9.67 0.56 4.30
N PHE A 19 10.47 0.50 3.24
CA PHE A 19 11.42 -0.60 3.03
C PHE A 19 12.56 -0.51 4.04
N SER A 20 12.71 -1.54 4.86
CA SER A 20 13.61 -1.56 6.04
C SER A 20 15.08 -1.27 5.75
N MET A 21 15.58 -1.67 4.58
CA MET A 21 17.00 -1.54 4.25
C MET A 21 17.39 -0.12 3.85
N ASP A 22 16.56 0.53 3.04
CA ASP A 22 16.90 1.81 2.40
C ASP A 22 16.05 2.98 2.91
N GLY A 23 14.95 2.70 3.63
CA GLY A 23 13.99 3.70 4.08
C GLY A 23 13.10 4.26 2.96
N ASN A 24 13.09 3.62 1.79
CA ASN A 24 12.27 4.05 0.66
C ASN A 24 10.77 3.87 0.98
N LEU A 25 9.94 4.78 0.48
CA LEU A 25 8.49 4.67 0.59
C LEU A 25 7.93 3.91 -0.61
N ALA A 26 6.96 3.02 -0.38
CA ALA A 26 6.14 2.48 -1.44
C ALA A 26 5.24 3.58 -2.05
N ASP A 27 5.10 3.56 -3.37
CA ASP A 27 4.14 4.42 -4.08
C ASP A 27 2.72 3.86 -3.89
N LEU A 28 2.17 4.07 -2.69
CA LEU A 28 0.83 3.57 -2.34
C LEU A 28 -0.27 4.13 -3.23
N PRO A 29 -0.28 5.42 -3.64
CA PRO A 29 -1.29 5.92 -4.58
C PRO A 29 -1.30 5.15 -5.90
N ALA A 30 -0.12 4.87 -6.49
CA ALA A 30 -0.04 4.10 -7.72
C ALA A 30 -0.45 2.63 -7.52
N LEU A 31 -0.02 2.01 -6.41
CA LEU A 31 -0.39 0.63 -6.08
C LEU A 31 -1.90 0.48 -5.86
N ALA A 32 -2.51 1.41 -5.11
CA ALA A 32 -3.95 1.42 -4.86
C ALA A 32 -4.75 1.57 -6.17
N ALA A 33 -4.34 2.49 -7.04
CA ALA A 33 -4.99 2.68 -8.34
C ALA A 33 -4.95 1.41 -9.20
N VAL A 34 -3.81 0.72 -9.24
CA VAL A 34 -3.66 -0.52 -10.01
C VAL A 34 -4.42 -1.68 -9.37
N ALA A 35 -4.39 -1.81 -8.04
CA ALA A 35 -5.13 -2.84 -7.31
C ALA A 35 -6.64 -2.69 -7.54
N GLN A 36 -7.18 -1.48 -7.37
CA GLN A 36 -8.59 -1.17 -7.63
C GLN A 36 -8.98 -1.44 -9.09
N ALA A 37 -8.17 -1.00 -10.06
CA ALA A 37 -8.45 -1.22 -11.48
C ALA A 37 -8.47 -2.70 -11.89
N ARG A 38 -7.94 -3.60 -11.04
CA ARG A 38 -7.89 -5.05 -11.25
C ARG A 38 -8.79 -5.82 -10.28
N GLY A 39 -9.57 -5.14 -9.43
CA GLY A 39 -10.40 -5.79 -8.42
C GLY A 39 -9.59 -6.56 -7.37
N ALA A 40 -8.34 -6.16 -7.14
CA ALA A 40 -7.46 -6.73 -6.13
C ALA A 40 -7.52 -5.92 -4.83
N TRP A 41 -7.26 -6.58 -3.71
CA TRP A 41 -7.01 -5.91 -2.44
C TRP A 41 -5.56 -5.43 -2.36
N LEU A 42 -5.33 -4.39 -1.57
CA LEU A 42 -4.00 -3.90 -1.22
C LEU A 42 -3.82 -4.03 0.29
N MET A 43 -2.73 -4.69 0.70
CA MET A 43 -2.25 -4.80 2.06
C MET A 43 -0.93 -4.05 2.21
N VAL A 44 -0.79 -3.28 3.29
CA VAL A 44 0.45 -2.55 3.60
C VAL A 44 1.00 -2.97 4.97
N ASP A 45 2.24 -3.44 5.01
CA ASP A 45 2.99 -3.56 6.27
C ASP A 45 3.67 -2.22 6.60
N ASP A 46 3.15 -1.51 7.61
CA ASP A 46 3.64 -0.20 7.99
C ASP A 46 4.48 -0.19 9.29
N ALA A 47 5.17 -1.28 9.60
CA ALA A 47 5.98 -1.41 10.82
C ALA A 47 7.01 -0.27 11.00
N HIS A 48 7.55 0.25 9.90
CA HIS A 48 8.58 1.30 9.92
C HIS A 48 8.03 2.71 9.62
N GLY A 49 6.80 2.85 9.12
CA GLY A 49 6.18 4.15 8.87
C GLY A 49 5.25 4.61 9.98
N PHE A 50 4.69 3.70 10.77
CA PHE A 50 3.83 4.04 11.91
C PHE A 50 4.59 4.79 13.00
N GLY A 51 4.16 6.01 13.32
CA GLY A 51 4.83 6.95 14.22
C GLY A 51 5.64 8.03 13.48
N PRO A 52 6.64 7.69 12.65
CA PRO A 52 7.42 8.68 11.90
C PRO A 52 6.64 9.40 10.79
N LEU A 53 5.68 8.72 10.15
CA LEU A 53 4.95 9.24 8.99
C LEU A 53 3.52 9.65 9.33
N GLY A 54 3.01 10.59 8.52
CA GLY A 54 1.68 11.17 8.71
C GLY A 54 1.68 12.34 9.70
N ALA A 55 0.68 13.22 9.61
CA ALA A 55 0.61 14.41 10.45
C ALA A 55 0.42 14.07 11.94
N SER A 56 -0.21 12.94 12.23
CA SER A 56 -0.45 12.44 13.59
C SER A 56 0.33 11.17 13.93
N GLY A 57 1.28 10.77 13.08
CA GLY A 57 2.00 9.51 13.25
C GLY A 57 1.19 8.29 12.84
N GLY A 58 0.08 8.47 12.10
CA GLY A 58 -0.80 7.42 11.60
C GLY A 58 -0.22 6.59 10.46
N GLY A 59 1.05 6.83 10.10
CA GLY A 59 1.78 5.97 9.19
C GLY A 59 1.73 6.41 7.74
N ILE A 60 2.20 5.54 6.85
CA ILE A 60 2.31 5.85 5.42
C ILE A 60 0.93 6.05 4.76
N VAL A 61 -0.11 5.40 5.28
CA VAL A 61 -1.49 5.56 4.79
C VAL A 61 -1.99 6.98 5.06
N GLU A 62 -1.74 7.51 6.26
CA GLU A 62 -2.02 8.92 6.60
C GLU A 62 -1.13 9.87 5.78
N HIS A 63 0.15 9.55 5.61
CA HIS A 63 1.10 10.36 4.84
C HIS A 63 0.61 10.64 3.41
N PHE A 64 -0.03 9.65 2.76
CA PHE A 64 -0.61 9.81 1.43
C PHE A 64 -2.10 10.20 1.42
N GLY A 65 -2.74 10.35 2.60
CA GLY A 65 -4.16 10.69 2.70
C GLY A 65 -5.10 9.60 2.15
N LEU A 66 -4.68 8.33 2.24
CA LEU A 66 -5.46 7.19 1.78
C LEU A 66 -6.34 6.64 2.90
N GLY A 67 -7.40 5.92 2.54
CA GLY A 67 -8.32 5.28 3.49
C GLY A 67 -8.59 3.82 3.15
N GLN A 68 -9.55 3.22 3.87
CA GLN A 68 -9.91 1.81 3.72
C GLN A 68 -10.39 1.43 2.31
N GLU A 69 -10.85 2.39 1.51
CA GLU A 69 -11.24 2.14 0.12
C GLU A 69 -10.02 1.84 -0.78
N GLN A 70 -8.88 2.48 -0.49
CA GLN A 70 -7.63 2.32 -1.25
C GLN A 70 -6.72 1.25 -0.65
N VAL A 71 -6.69 1.16 0.69
CA VAL A 71 -5.85 0.25 1.46
C VAL A 71 -6.74 -0.47 2.48
N PRO A 72 -7.46 -1.52 2.05
CA PRO A 72 -8.40 -2.23 2.91
C PRO A 72 -7.75 -3.11 3.98
N VAL A 73 -6.45 -3.41 3.85
CA VAL A 73 -5.69 -4.31 4.73
C VAL A 73 -4.35 -3.67 5.10
#